data_AF-A0A238D785-F1
#
_entry.id   AF-A0A238D785-F1
#
_cell.length_a   1.000
_cell.length_b   1.000
_cell.length_c   1.000
_cell.angle_alpha   90.00
_cell.angle_beta   90.00
_cell.angle_gamma   90.00
#
_symmetry.space_group_name_H-M   'P 1'
#
loop_
_entity.id
_entity.type
_entity.pdbx_description
1 polymer ?
#
loop_
_entity_poly.entity_id
_entity_poly.type
_entity_poly.pdbx_seq_one_letter_code
_entity_poly.pdbx_strand_id
1 'polypeptide(L)'
;MQRGQTVRFILVNQGKMRHEMTIGTMAELQEHEKMMAAMPDMANGVEPNMVAVPPGGKGELVWHFGQAGAVDFACTMPGHMRAGMLGKVLVR
;
A
#
# COMPACT_ATOMS: atom_id res chain seq x y z
N MET A 1 1.41 -15.46 -5.99
CA MET A 1 0.66 -15.90 -4.79
C MET A 1 -0.38 -16.92 -5.20
N GLN A 2 -0.88 -17.72 -4.26
CA GLN A 2 -1.99 -18.64 -4.52
C GLN A 2 -3.28 -18.12 -3.87
N ARG A 3 -4.43 -18.40 -4.48
CA ARG A 3 -5.73 -18.14 -3.84
C ARG A 3 -5.83 -18.88 -2.51
N GLY A 4 -6.35 -18.21 -1.48
CA GLY A 4 -6.47 -18.71 -0.12
C GLY A 4 -5.18 -18.58 0.71
N GLN A 5 -4.10 -18.06 0.12
CA GLN A 5 -2.84 -17.86 0.83
C GLN A 5 -2.89 -16.60 1.69
N THR A 6 -2.40 -16.71 2.93
CA THR A 6 -2.06 -15.56 3.76
C THR A 6 -0.57 -15.29 3.67
N VAL A 7 -0.19 -14.06 3.34
CA VAL A 7 1.19 -13.63 3.14
C VAL A 7 1.50 -12.50 4.11
N ARG A 8 2.70 -12.52 4.68
CA ARG A 8 3.24 -11.40 5.44
C ARG A 8 4.22 -10.62 4.56
N PHE A 9 3.89 -9.38 4.27
CA PHE A 9 4.78 -8.42 3.64
C PHE A 9 5.64 -7.76 4.71
N ILE A 10 6.95 -7.72 4.47
CA ILE A 10 7.90 -6.98 5.27
C ILE A 10 8.40 -5.81 4.43
N LEU A 11 8.13 -4.60 4.89
CA LEU A 11 8.55 -3.38 4.22
C LEU A 11 9.71 -2.75 4.96
N VAL A 12 10.73 -2.37 4.22
CA VAL A 12 11.89 -1.64 4.75
C VAL A 12 12.00 -0.34 3.97
N ASN A 13 11.88 0.78 4.67
CA ASN A 13 12.02 2.10 4.06
C ASN A 13 13.47 2.57 4.23
N GLN A 14 14.25 2.45 3.16
CA GLN A 14 15.63 2.96 3.10
C GLN A 14 15.72 4.43 2.63
N GLY A 15 14.57 5.07 2.40
CA GLY A 15 14.47 6.44 1.92
C GLY A 15 14.46 7.48 3.05
N LYS A 16 14.35 8.74 2.64
CA LYS A 16 14.30 9.91 3.55
C LYS A 16 12.88 10.42 3.81
N MET A 17 11.89 9.91 3.09
CA MET A 17 10.48 10.28 3.22
C MET A 17 9.70 9.10 3.81
N ARG A 18 8.57 9.40 4.48
CA ARG A 18 7.62 8.35 4.84
C ARG A 18 7.10 7.71 3.56
N HIS A 19 6.89 6.40 3.61
CA HIS A 19 6.24 5.65 2.55
C HIS A 19 5.19 4.74 3.15
N GLU A 20 4.24 4.33 2.34
CA GLU A 20 3.23 3.36 2.71
C GLU A 20 3.04 2.35 1.59
N MET A 21 2.44 1.22 1.94
CA MET A 21 1.90 0.27 0.99
C MET A 21 0.46 0.02 1.37
N THR A 22 -0.43 0.38 0.46
CA THR A 22 -1.86 0.08 0.53
C THR A 22 -2.17 -0.94 -0.55
N ILE A 23 -2.85 -2.03 -0.20
CA ILE A 23 -3.31 -3.06 -1.14
C ILE A 23 -4.76 -2.77 -1.51
N GLY A 24 -5.08 -2.72 -2.80
CA GLY A 24 -6.44 -2.43 -3.27
C GLY A 24 -6.59 -2.56 -4.78
N THR A 25 -7.76 -2.22 -5.30
CA THR A 25 -7.94 -1.98 -6.74
C THR A 25 -7.35 -0.63 -7.14
N MET A 26 -7.05 -0.43 -8.42
CA MET A 26 -6.54 0.89 -8.83
C MET A 26 -7.49 2.05 -8.55
N ALA A 27 -8.80 1.83 -8.64
CA ALA A 27 -9.78 2.86 -8.34
C ALA A 27 -9.74 3.27 -6.86
N GLU A 28 -9.66 2.29 -5.95
CA GLU A 28 -9.54 2.54 -4.50
C GLU A 28 -8.24 3.29 -4.17
N LEU A 29 -7.12 2.89 -4.75
CA LEU A 29 -5.82 3.54 -4.50
C LEU A 29 -5.80 5.00 -4.98
N GLN A 30 -6.39 5.28 -6.15
CA GLN A 30 -6.51 6.65 -6.66
C GLN A 30 -7.44 7.51 -5.80
N GLU A 31 -8.53 6.94 -5.31
CA GLU A 31 -9.44 7.65 -4.42
C GLU A 31 -8.77 7.95 -3.07
N HIS A 32 -8.00 6.99 -2.56
CA HIS A 32 -7.22 7.18 -1.34
C HIS A 32 -6.16 8.29 -1.54
N GLU A 33 -5.45 8.36 -2.67
CA GLU A 33 -4.53 9.48 -2.95
C GLU A 33 -5.23 10.84 -2.91
N LYS A 34 -6.44 10.96 -3.49
CA LYS A 34 -7.22 12.20 -3.43
C LYS A 34 -7.64 12.55 -2.01
N MET A 35 -8.07 11.56 -1.23
CA MET A 35 -8.44 11.76 0.18
C MET A 35 -7.25 12.27 0.98
N MET A 36 -6.07 11.67 0.80
CA MET A 36 -4.83 12.09 1.47
C MET A 36 -4.40 13.50 1.05
N ALA A 37 -4.65 13.89 -0.21
CA ALA A 37 -4.41 15.25 -0.66
C ALA A 37 -5.41 16.26 -0.08
N ALA A 38 -6.67 15.86 0.13
CA ALA A 38 -7.72 16.70 0.70
C ALA A 38 -7.63 16.84 2.23
N MET A 39 -7.06 15.85 2.90
CA MET A 39 -6.97 15.77 4.37
C MET A 39 -5.52 15.49 4.80
N PRO A 40 -4.62 16.48 4.77
CA PRO A 40 -3.21 16.27 5.10
C PRO A 40 -2.96 15.76 6.53
N ASP A 41 -3.89 16.02 7.46
CA ASP A 41 -3.83 15.51 8.85
C ASP A 41 -4.25 14.03 8.98
N MET A 42 -4.88 13.45 7.95
CA MET A 42 -5.22 12.00 7.87
C MET A 42 -3.99 11.13 7.60
N ALA A 43 -2.79 11.68 7.49
CA ALA A 43 -1.52 10.94 7.33
C ALA A 43 -1.18 9.97 8.47
N ASN A 44 -2.03 9.88 9.49
CA ASN A 44 -1.97 8.92 10.59
C ASN A 44 -3.04 7.80 10.50
N GLY A 45 -3.84 7.79 9.43
CA GLY A 45 -4.83 6.75 9.18
C GLY A 45 -4.15 5.40 8.97
N VAL A 46 -4.56 4.40 9.75
CA VAL A 46 -4.14 3.00 9.58
C VAL A 46 -5.35 2.24 9.10
N GLU A 47 -5.32 1.81 7.83
CA GLU A 47 -6.32 0.91 7.27
C GLU A 47 -5.85 -0.56 7.37
N PRO A 48 -6.75 -1.55 7.44
CA PRO A 48 -6.38 -2.97 7.58
C PRO A 48 -5.52 -3.52 6.43
N ASN A 49 -5.65 -2.91 5.25
CA ASN A 49 -4.94 -3.23 4.00
C ASN A 49 -3.71 -2.34 3.78
N MET A 50 -3.26 -1.62 4.81
CA MET A 50 -2.23 -0.59 4.71
C MET A 50 -1.16 -0.74 5.77
N VAL A 51 0.08 -0.37 5.41
CA VAL A 51 1.15 -0.13 6.39
C VAL A 51 1.97 1.08 5.99
N ALA A 52 2.11 2.03 6.91
CA ALA A 52 3.01 3.16 6.79
C ALA A 52 4.36 2.85 7.45
N VAL A 53 5.46 3.25 6.80
CA VAL A 53 6.82 3.00 7.26
C VAL A 53 7.60 4.32 7.26
N PRO A 54 8.09 4.79 8.43
CA PRO A 54 8.87 6.01 8.52
C PRO A 54 10.25 5.83 7.85
N PRO A 55 10.97 6.92 7.54
CA PRO A 55 12.35 6.87 7.05
C PRO A 55 13.24 5.98 7.93
N GLY A 56 14.02 5.08 7.31
CA GLY A 56 14.87 4.12 8.01
C GLY A 56 14.12 3.00 8.76
N GLY A 57 12.79 2.99 8.70
CA GLY A 57 11.94 2.09 9.46
C GLY A 57 11.65 0.75 8.77
N LYS A 58 10.98 -0.12 9.52
CA LYS A 58 10.41 -1.39 9.06
C LYS A 58 8.93 -1.48 9.47
N GLY A 59 8.09 -1.99 8.58
CA GLY A 59 6.67 -2.27 8.83
C GLY A 59 6.26 -3.64 8.32
N GLU A 60 5.14 -4.16 8.82
CA GLU A 60 4.59 -5.45 8.42
C GLU A 60 3.13 -5.31 8.02
N LEU A 61 2.72 -6.01 6.95
CA LEU A 61 1.32 -6.13 6.52
C LEU A 61 1.00 -7.61 6.28
N VAL A 62 0.01 -8.15 6.99
CA VAL A 62 -0.46 -9.51 6.78
C VAL A 62 -1.73 -9.46 5.95
N TRP A 63 -1.69 -10.12 4.78
CA TRP A 63 -2.78 -10.06 3.80
C TRP A 63 -3.23 -11.45 3.37
N HIS A 64 -4.54 -11.65 3.31
CA HIS A 64 -5.15 -12.88 2.81
C HIS A 64 -5.66 -12.69 1.39
N PHE A 65 -5.15 -13.48 0.44
CA PHE A 65 -5.56 -13.42 -0.96
C PHE A 65 -6.77 -14.32 -1.23
N GLY A 66 -7.97 -13.81 -1.02
CA GLY A 66 -9.21 -14.59 -1.18
C GLY A 66 -9.59 -14.93 -2.63
N GLN A 67 -9.07 -14.19 -3.62
CA GLN A 67 -9.41 -14.34 -5.03
C GLN A 67 -8.17 -14.42 -5.92
N ALA A 68 -8.29 -15.14 -7.04
CA ALA A 68 -7.28 -15.17 -8.09
C ALA A 68 -7.39 -13.90 -8.96
N GLY A 69 -6.27 -13.47 -9.54
CA GLY A 69 -6.19 -12.24 -10.34
C GLY A 69 -5.01 -11.36 -9.97
N ALA A 70 -4.97 -10.17 -10.55
CA ALA A 70 -4.00 -9.14 -10.20
C ALA A 70 -4.58 -8.25 -9.08
N VAL A 71 -3.82 -8.09 -8.01
CA VAL A 71 -4.13 -7.15 -6.92
C VAL A 71 -3.10 -6.03 -6.97
N ASP A 72 -3.55 -4.78 -6.98
CA ASP A 72 -2.67 -3.62 -6.98
C ASP A 72 -2.19 -3.28 -5.57
N PHE A 73 -1.02 -2.66 -5.51
CA PHE A 73 -0.57 -1.96 -4.31
C PHE A 73 0.15 -0.68 -4.70
N ALA A 74 0.06 0.34 -3.86
CA ALA A 74 0.74 1.60 -4.10
C ALA A 74 1.05 2.37 -2.82
N CYS A 75 1.93 3.36 -2.93
CA CYS A 75 2.08 4.41 -1.94
C CYS A 75 1.15 5.57 -2.31
N THR A 76 0.05 5.73 -1.58
CA THR A 76 -1.02 6.70 -1.90
C THR A 76 -0.76 8.11 -1.38
N MET A 77 0.39 8.34 -0.76
CA MET A 77 0.86 9.71 -0.47
C MET A 77 0.86 10.58 -1.73
N PRO A 78 0.44 11.86 -1.64
CA PRO A 78 0.30 12.73 -2.80
C PRO A 78 1.54 12.75 -3.69
N GLY A 79 1.38 12.34 -4.95
CA GLY A 79 2.44 12.34 -5.96
C GLY A 79 3.34 11.10 -5.97
N HIS A 80 3.33 10.24 -4.96
CA HIS A 80 4.20 9.06 -4.92
C HIS A 80 3.79 8.01 -5.96
N MET A 81 2.48 7.79 -6.16
CA MET A 81 1.98 6.90 -7.21
C MET A 81 2.40 7.40 -8.61
N ARG A 82 2.24 8.70 -8.87
CA ARG A 82 2.64 9.34 -10.14
C ARG A 82 4.14 9.27 -10.38
N ALA A 83 4.95 9.24 -9.31
CA ALA A 83 6.38 9.02 -9.38
C ALA A 83 6.77 7.55 -9.63
N GLY A 84 5.81 6.63 -9.71
CA GLY A 84 6.03 5.22 -10.02
C GLY A 84 5.98 4.27 -8.82
N MET A 85 5.55 4.71 -7.64
CA MET A 85 5.38 3.84 -6.47
C MET A 85 4.08 3.04 -6.49
N LEU A 86 3.96 2.15 -7.48
CA LEU A 86 2.87 1.20 -7.63
C LEU A 86 3.38 -0.16 -8.10
N GLY A 87 2.65 -1.22 -7.82
CA GLY A 87 2.97 -2.57 -8.26
C GLY A 87 1.77 -3.49 -8.24
N LYS A 88 1.96 -4.71 -8.74
CA LYS A 88 0.94 -5.75 -8.81
C LYS A 88 1.42 -7.03 -8.16
N VAL A 89 0.53 -7.68 -7.42
CA VAL A 89 0.68 -9.06 -6.97
C VAL A 89 -0.20 -9.94 -7.85
N LEU A 90 0.40 -10.91 -8.53
CA LEU A 90 -0.34 -11.91 -9.29
C LEU A 90 -0.71 -13.09 -8.38
N VAL A 91 -2.01 -13.32 -8.23
CA VAL A 91 -2.59 -14.44 -7.49
C VAL A 91 -3.10 -15.47 -8.50
N ARG A 92 -2.61 -16.71 -8.38
CA ARG A 92 -2.98 -17.87 -9.19
C ARG A 92 -3.95 -18.77 -8.45
#